data_AF-A0A3M2S5V0-F1
#
_entry.id   AF-A0A3M2S5V0-F1
#
_cell.length_a   1.000
_cell.length_b   1.000
_cell.length_c   1.000
_cell.angle_alpha   90.00
_cell.angle_beta   90.00
_cell.angle_gamma   90.00
#
_symmetry.space_group_name_H-M   'P 1'
#
loop_
_entity.id
_entity.type
_entity.pdbx_description
1 polymer ?
#
loop_
_entity_poly.entity_id
_entity_poly.type
_entity_poly.pdbx_seq_one_letter_code
_entity_poly.pdbx_strand_id
1 'polypeptide(L)'
;MDCDICHRKHDAKRLPFLCTVDARNSLFEDRLKNVQLLIENEDLQKQISALLSAEQPSTTTTPTKSRKDSMQAQQRMAEDRTTQILAAADKFRDDIRAARAEIEARKAALSSRRSDFAAASDGLSDRRAKQQKEVEKSISMINYRWTRSAEDMARTRSFLCMEAATLYGLERVENGSPGRYEYQLGGIPIIELIGMNCENPGSSIGSKANTLIASSPEMISTSLGHICHILMLASHYLAIRLPAAITLPHRDYPRPTIFNLASSYRKGDPVFPSQAGAATPNSTAGDADSQHVSRPRPLFIDKPLSQLIKEDPATYSYFIEGVTLLAYNIAWACSTQGVPVGEKGSFEDICNMGRNLYNLLINQQSTGTDGKPTHLGQFSHGTAYNFLSAAEGTELAKNFKLPNPIKLADKLKKKLLSEAPTPDWEVLDDDAWKVEETPVDKPSEDKSSPRRGSSGWMKVKNR
;
A
#
# COMPACT_ATOMS: atom_id res chain seq x y z
N MET A 1 -6.40 -44.37 -68.86
CA MET A 1 -5.68 -45.53 -68.32
C MET A 1 -4.21 -45.24 -68.54
N ASP A 2 -3.45 -45.05 -67.47
CA ASP A 2 -2.00 -44.91 -67.58
C ASP A 2 -1.44 -46.32 -67.84
N CYS A 3 -0.46 -46.47 -68.74
CA CYS A 3 0.07 -47.79 -69.06
C CYS A 3 0.89 -48.37 -67.90
N ASP A 4 0.65 -49.61 -67.51
CA ASP A 4 1.37 -50.25 -66.38
C ASP A 4 2.84 -50.59 -66.67
N ILE A 5 3.31 -50.42 -67.92
CA ILE A 5 4.71 -50.64 -68.30
C ILE A 5 5.48 -49.31 -68.38
N CYS A 6 4.92 -48.30 -69.05
CA CYS A 6 5.62 -47.03 -69.27
C CYS A 6 5.13 -45.89 -68.36
N HIS A 7 4.04 -46.10 -67.61
CA HIS A 7 3.38 -45.18 -66.67
C HIS A 7 3.13 -43.77 -67.22
N ARG A 8 2.90 -43.65 -68.54
CA ARG A 8 2.69 -42.36 -69.23
C ARG A 8 1.32 -42.30 -69.89
N LYS A 9 0.79 -41.08 -70.02
CA LYS A 9 -0.40 -40.75 -70.83
C LYS A 9 0.01 -40.47 -72.27
N HIS A 10 -0.72 -41.03 -73.23
CA HIS A 10 -0.48 -40.81 -74.66
C HIS A 10 -0.95 -39.41 -75.11
N ASP A 11 -0.14 -38.73 -75.93
CA ASP A 11 -0.49 -37.47 -76.63
C ASP A 11 -0.05 -37.60 -78.10
N ALA A 12 -1.00 -37.50 -79.03
CA ALA A 12 -0.80 -37.71 -80.46
C ALA A 12 0.22 -36.73 -81.12
N LYS A 13 0.53 -35.59 -80.50
CA LYS A 13 1.46 -34.59 -81.06
C LYS A 13 2.76 -34.47 -80.27
N ARG A 14 2.73 -34.68 -78.96
CA ARG A 14 3.90 -34.46 -78.08
C ARG A 14 4.52 -35.75 -77.54
N LEU A 15 3.79 -36.86 -77.51
CA LEU A 15 4.23 -38.12 -76.89
C LEU A 15 3.71 -39.34 -77.69
N PRO A 16 4.38 -39.70 -78.81
CA PRO A 16 4.03 -40.88 -79.60
C PRO A 16 4.21 -42.17 -78.77
N PHE A 17 3.56 -43.26 -79.20
CA PHE A 17 3.59 -44.54 -78.48
C PHE A 17 5.03 -45.04 -78.28
N LEU A 18 5.42 -45.31 -77.03
CA LEU A 18 6.78 -45.69 -76.67
C LEU A 18 6.92 -47.22 -76.50
N CYS A 19 5.85 -47.92 -76.10
CA CYS A 19 5.84 -49.38 -75.96
C CYS A 19 4.67 -50.04 -76.70
N THR A 20 4.81 -51.34 -76.96
CA THR A 20 3.79 -52.15 -77.65
C THR A 20 2.47 -52.23 -76.88
N VAL A 21 2.49 -52.07 -75.56
CA VAL A 21 1.29 -52.06 -74.71
C VAL A 21 0.51 -50.75 -74.82
N ASP A 22 1.18 -49.60 -75.03
CA ASP A 22 0.50 -48.32 -75.27
C ASP A 22 -0.30 -48.35 -76.57
N ALA A 23 0.33 -48.86 -77.64
CA ALA A 23 -0.30 -49.03 -78.93
C ALA A 23 -1.47 -50.03 -78.85
N ARG A 24 -1.34 -51.09 -78.04
CA ARG A 24 -2.43 -52.05 -77.83
C ARG A 24 -3.59 -51.43 -77.05
N ASN A 25 -3.30 -50.65 -75.99
CA ASN A 25 -4.30 -49.98 -75.15
C ASN A 25 -5.09 -48.91 -75.89
N SER A 26 -4.47 -48.16 -76.80
CA SER A 26 -5.23 -47.21 -77.63
C SER A 26 -6.18 -47.92 -78.59
N LEU A 27 -5.77 -49.06 -79.16
CA LEU A 27 -6.61 -49.86 -80.07
C LEU A 27 -7.68 -50.69 -79.35
N PHE A 28 -7.60 -50.86 -78.02
CA PHE A 28 -8.53 -51.72 -77.29
C PHE A 28 -9.97 -51.19 -77.28
N GLU A 29 -10.16 -49.88 -77.13
CA GLU A 29 -11.49 -49.27 -77.16
C GLU A 29 -12.14 -49.43 -78.54
N ASP A 30 -11.37 -49.20 -79.61
CA ASP A 30 -11.85 -49.35 -80.98
C ASP A 30 -12.11 -50.81 -81.35
N ARG A 31 -11.30 -51.74 -80.84
CA ARG A 31 -11.57 -53.19 -80.98
C ARG A 31 -12.84 -53.60 -80.26
N LEU A 32 -13.09 -53.10 -79.05
CA LEU A 32 -14.33 -53.35 -78.33
C LEU A 32 -15.54 -52.81 -79.11
N LYS A 33 -15.44 -51.58 -79.64
CA LYS A 33 -16.47 -51.01 -80.52
C LYS A 33 -16.69 -51.85 -81.77
N ASN A 34 -15.63 -52.34 -82.41
CA ASN A 34 -15.73 -53.20 -83.60
C ASN A 34 -16.41 -54.54 -83.26
N VAL A 35 -16.05 -55.18 -82.14
CA VAL A 35 -16.73 -56.40 -81.67
C VAL A 35 -18.20 -56.14 -81.36
N GLN A 36 -18.53 -55.02 -80.70
CA GLN A 36 -19.92 -54.62 -80.49
C GLN A 36 -20.67 -54.45 -81.81
N LEU A 37 -20.08 -53.74 -82.77
CA LEU A 37 -20.67 -53.56 -84.10
C LEU A 37 -20.82 -54.89 -84.85
N LEU A 38 -19.89 -55.85 -84.70
CA LEU A 38 -20.01 -57.18 -85.31
C LEU A 38 -21.11 -58.01 -84.65
N ILE A 39 -21.26 -57.94 -83.33
CA ILE A 39 -22.37 -58.58 -82.60
C ILE A 39 -23.70 -57.97 -83.03
N GLU A 40 -23.79 -56.64 -83.10
CA GLU A 40 -24.98 -55.95 -83.62
C GLU A 40 -25.26 -56.32 -85.08
N ASN A 41 -24.23 -56.46 -85.91
CA ASN A 41 -24.39 -56.91 -87.30
C ASN A 41 -24.87 -58.36 -87.36
N GLU A 42 -24.34 -59.26 -86.53
CA GLU A 42 -24.78 -60.65 -86.44
C GLU A 42 -26.24 -60.73 -85.94
N ASP A 43 -26.61 -59.92 -84.94
CA ASP A 43 -27.99 -59.83 -84.46
C ASP A 43 -28.92 -59.26 -85.53
N LEU A 44 -28.50 -58.25 -86.28
CA LEU A 44 -29.25 -57.73 -87.42
C LEU A 44 -29.36 -58.77 -88.54
N GLN A 45 -28.31 -59.54 -88.82
CA GLN A 45 -28.34 -60.65 -89.78
C GLN A 45 -29.25 -61.78 -89.31
N LYS A 46 -29.31 -62.07 -88.00
CA LYS A 46 -30.28 -63.01 -87.40
C LYS A 46 -31.70 -62.47 -87.52
N GLN A 47 -31.93 -61.17 -87.30
CA GLN A 47 -33.24 -60.56 -87.48
C GLN A 47 -33.67 -60.58 -88.95
N ILE A 48 -32.76 -60.25 -89.88
CA ILE A 48 -33.02 -60.31 -91.32
C ILE A 48 -33.28 -61.74 -91.78
N SER A 49 -32.47 -62.70 -91.35
CA SER A 49 -32.68 -64.12 -91.69
C SER A 49 -33.97 -64.66 -91.06
N ALA A 50 -34.33 -64.27 -89.84
CA ALA A 50 -35.62 -64.62 -89.23
C ALA A 50 -36.81 -64.01 -89.99
N LEU A 51 -36.70 -62.77 -90.47
CA LEU A 51 -37.72 -62.13 -91.31
C LEU A 51 -37.84 -62.82 -92.68
N LEU A 52 -36.73 -63.17 -93.32
CA LEU A 52 -36.70 -63.92 -94.58
C LEU A 52 -37.17 -65.38 -94.42
N SER A 53 -36.94 -65.99 -93.25
CA SER A 53 -37.44 -67.34 -92.90
C SER A 53 -38.93 -67.34 -92.57
N ALA A 54 -39.46 -66.20 -92.09
CA ALA A 54 -40.88 -66.00 -91.83
C ALA A 54 -41.69 -65.70 -93.10
N GLU A 55 -41.03 -65.51 -94.26
CA GLU A 55 -41.66 -65.26 -95.56
C GLU A 55 -41.99 -66.53 -96.38
N GLN A 56 -41.88 -67.74 -95.80
CA GLN A 56 -42.45 -68.95 -96.41
C GLN A 56 -43.88 -69.25 -95.91
N PRO A 57 -44.85 -69.54 -96.80
CA PRO A 57 -46.25 -69.30 -96.55
C PRO A 57 -46.91 -70.45 -95.79
N SER A 58 -47.32 -70.20 -94.55
CA SER A 58 -48.34 -71.02 -93.89
C SER A 58 -49.24 -70.20 -92.96
N THR A 59 -50.38 -69.82 -93.55
CA THR A 59 -51.72 -69.77 -92.96
C THR A 59 -51.91 -69.26 -91.53
N THR A 60 -52.65 -68.14 -91.48
CA THR A 60 -53.73 -67.82 -90.53
C THR A 60 -53.38 -67.64 -89.05
N THR A 61 -53.17 -66.38 -88.65
CA THR A 61 -54.05 -65.69 -87.68
C THR A 61 -53.61 -64.23 -87.57
N THR A 62 -54.56 -63.31 -87.72
CA THR A 62 -54.40 -61.84 -87.66
C THR A 62 -53.73 -61.34 -86.37
N PRO A 63 -52.50 -60.78 -86.41
CA PRO A 63 -51.91 -60.04 -85.30
C PRO A 63 -51.59 -58.58 -85.69
N THR A 64 -51.92 -58.15 -86.91
CA THR A 64 -51.45 -56.88 -87.49
C THR A 64 -52.19 -55.68 -86.94
N LYS A 65 -53.49 -55.80 -86.64
CA LYS A 65 -54.27 -54.71 -86.03
C LYS A 65 -53.92 -54.51 -84.54
N SER A 66 -53.85 -55.59 -83.76
CA SER A 66 -53.44 -55.56 -82.34
C SER A 66 -52.01 -55.05 -82.15
N ARG A 67 -51.07 -55.43 -83.03
CA ARG A 67 -49.69 -54.94 -83.00
C ARG A 67 -49.59 -53.45 -83.39
N LYS A 68 -50.35 -52.99 -84.38
CA LYS A 68 -50.39 -51.57 -84.78
C LYS A 68 -51.03 -50.69 -83.70
N ASP A 69 -52.11 -51.14 -83.10
CA ASP A 69 -52.79 -50.41 -82.00
C ASP A 69 -51.92 -50.37 -80.74
N SER A 70 -51.18 -51.46 -80.45
CA SER A 70 -50.18 -51.50 -79.36
C SER A 70 -49.00 -50.54 -79.62
N MET A 71 -48.47 -50.50 -80.84
CA MET A 71 -47.40 -49.55 -81.21
C MET A 71 -47.87 -48.10 -81.15
N GLN A 72 -49.11 -47.80 -81.58
CA GLN A 72 -49.69 -46.46 -81.46
C GLN A 72 -49.96 -46.07 -80.01
N ALA A 73 -50.39 -47.01 -79.15
CA ALA A 73 -50.55 -46.77 -77.72
C ALA A 73 -49.19 -46.53 -77.04
N GLN A 74 -48.15 -47.28 -77.40
CA GLN A 74 -46.78 -47.05 -76.92
C GLN A 74 -46.22 -45.71 -77.39
N GLN A 75 -46.49 -45.31 -78.64
CA GLN A 75 -46.10 -44.01 -79.17
C GLN A 75 -46.76 -42.88 -78.37
N ARG A 76 -48.08 -42.95 -78.14
CA ARG A 76 -48.81 -41.96 -77.31
C ARG A 76 -48.28 -41.91 -75.89
N MET A 77 -48.01 -43.07 -75.27
CA MET A 77 -47.42 -43.10 -73.93
C MET A 77 -46.00 -42.50 -73.91
N ALA A 78 -45.21 -42.67 -74.98
CA ALA A 78 -43.90 -42.05 -75.09
C ALA A 78 -44.00 -40.53 -75.28
N GLU A 79 -44.96 -40.05 -76.09
CA GLU A 79 -45.30 -38.63 -76.28
C GLU A 79 -45.83 -37.97 -74.98
N ASP A 80 -46.69 -38.66 -74.24
CA ASP A 80 -47.16 -38.20 -72.93
C ASP A 80 -46.02 -38.16 -71.91
N ARG A 81 -45.09 -39.10 -71.97
CA ARG A 81 -43.92 -39.11 -71.08
C ARG A 81 -42.93 -38.01 -71.44
N THR A 82 -42.71 -37.72 -72.72
CA THR A 82 -41.85 -36.61 -73.14
C THR A 82 -42.47 -35.26 -72.82
N THR A 83 -43.79 -35.09 -72.99
CA THR A 83 -44.49 -33.86 -72.57
C THR A 83 -44.44 -33.66 -71.06
N GLN A 84 -44.60 -34.71 -70.25
CA GLN A 84 -44.43 -34.65 -68.80
C GLN A 84 -42.98 -34.28 -68.39
N ILE A 85 -41.98 -34.86 -69.06
CA ILE A 85 -40.56 -34.53 -68.82
C ILE A 85 -40.28 -33.06 -69.17
N LEU A 86 -40.81 -32.57 -70.29
CA LEU A 86 -40.66 -31.17 -70.71
C LEU A 86 -41.34 -30.22 -69.70
N ALA A 87 -42.57 -30.52 -69.27
CA ALA A 87 -43.26 -29.74 -68.26
C ALA A 87 -42.51 -29.72 -66.91
N ALA A 88 -41.94 -30.86 -66.50
CA ALA A 88 -41.10 -30.94 -65.31
C ALA A 88 -39.79 -30.13 -65.47
N ALA A 89 -39.17 -30.17 -66.65
CA ALA A 89 -37.97 -29.39 -66.96
C ALA A 89 -38.25 -27.88 -66.95
N ASP A 90 -39.39 -27.45 -67.48
CA ASP A 90 -39.80 -26.04 -67.46
C ASP A 90 -40.10 -25.57 -66.04
N LYS A 91 -40.79 -26.39 -65.24
CA LYS A 91 -40.97 -26.13 -63.80
C LYS A 91 -39.63 -25.98 -63.08
N PHE A 92 -38.66 -26.87 -63.32
CA PHE A 92 -37.33 -26.74 -62.72
C PHE A 92 -36.58 -25.48 -63.17
N ARG A 93 -36.73 -25.06 -64.43
CA ARG A 93 -36.15 -23.80 -64.91
C ARG A 93 -36.74 -22.59 -64.20
N ASP A 94 -38.05 -22.61 -63.95
CA ASP A 94 -38.73 -21.55 -63.21
C ASP A 94 -38.35 -21.55 -61.73
N ASP A 95 -38.26 -22.73 -61.10
CA ASP A 95 -37.77 -22.86 -59.71
C ASP A 95 -36.33 -22.36 -59.57
N ILE A 96 -35.44 -22.70 -60.53
CA ILE A 96 -34.07 -22.18 -60.56
C ILE A 96 -34.06 -20.66 -60.74
N ARG A 97 -34.94 -20.10 -61.58
CA ARG A 97 -35.06 -18.65 -61.78
C ARG A 97 -35.55 -17.95 -60.52
N ALA A 98 -36.57 -18.51 -59.86
CA ALA A 98 -37.10 -18.01 -58.60
C ALA A 98 -36.06 -18.06 -57.48
N ALA A 99 -35.35 -19.19 -57.33
CA ALA A 99 -34.28 -19.34 -56.35
C ALA A 99 -33.12 -18.36 -56.60
N ARG A 100 -32.74 -18.15 -57.88
CA ARG A 100 -31.72 -17.14 -58.24
C ARG A 100 -32.18 -15.72 -57.89
N ALA A 101 -33.44 -15.38 -58.19
CA ALA A 101 -34.00 -14.07 -57.84
C ALA A 101 -34.04 -13.87 -56.32
N GLU A 102 -34.39 -14.89 -55.55
CA GLU A 102 -34.38 -14.85 -54.08
C GLU A 102 -32.95 -14.67 -53.53
N ILE A 103 -31.96 -15.39 -54.08
CA ILE A 103 -30.56 -15.24 -53.70
C ILE A 103 -30.08 -13.80 -53.94
N GLU A 104 -30.39 -13.22 -55.10
CA GLU A 104 -30.00 -11.84 -55.40
C GLU A 104 -30.71 -10.83 -54.49
N ALA A 105 -32.00 -11.03 -54.19
CA ALA A 105 -32.72 -10.20 -53.23
C ALA A 105 -32.11 -10.27 -51.81
N ARG A 106 -31.75 -11.47 -51.35
CA ARG A 106 -31.08 -11.65 -50.04
C ARG A 106 -29.68 -11.03 -50.02
N LYS A 107 -28.90 -11.15 -51.10
CA LYS A 107 -27.60 -10.48 -51.23
C LYS A 107 -27.74 -8.96 -51.18
N ALA A 108 -28.70 -8.40 -51.90
CA ALA A 108 -28.98 -6.97 -51.89
C ALA A 108 -29.37 -6.50 -50.48
N ALA A 109 -30.25 -7.23 -49.79
CA ALA A 109 -30.65 -6.91 -48.41
C ALA A 109 -29.46 -6.98 -47.42
N LEU A 110 -28.59 -7.98 -47.53
CA LEU A 110 -27.38 -8.07 -46.72
C LEU A 110 -26.38 -6.97 -47.03
N SER A 111 -26.24 -6.58 -48.30
CA SER A 111 -25.40 -5.46 -48.72
C SER A 111 -25.87 -4.15 -48.09
N SER A 112 -27.18 -3.86 -48.17
CA SER A 112 -27.79 -2.68 -47.53
C SER A 112 -27.57 -2.69 -46.02
N ARG A 113 -27.81 -3.83 -45.34
CA ARG A 113 -27.56 -3.91 -43.89
C ARG A 113 -26.10 -3.66 -43.53
N ARG A 114 -25.16 -4.18 -44.32
CA ARG A 114 -23.72 -3.95 -44.11
C ARG A 114 -23.36 -2.48 -44.29
N SER A 115 -23.91 -1.79 -45.30
CA SER A 115 -23.69 -0.35 -45.45
C SER A 115 -24.29 0.46 -44.30
N ASP A 116 -25.49 0.08 -43.82
CA ASP A 116 -26.14 0.74 -42.69
C ASP A 116 -25.31 0.58 -41.41
N PHE A 117 -24.80 -0.62 -41.14
CA PHE A 117 -23.90 -0.86 -40.00
C PHE A 117 -22.58 -0.10 -40.14
N ALA A 118 -21.97 -0.08 -41.33
CA ALA A 118 -20.75 0.66 -41.58
C ALA A 118 -20.96 2.16 -41.31
N ALA A 119 -22.03 2.74 -41.87
CA ALA A 119 -22.39 4.13 -41.66
C ALA A 119 -22.71 4.46 -40.20
N ALA A 120 -23.43 3.57 -39.49
CA ALA A 120 -23.71 3.74 -38.06
C ALA A 120 -22.46 3.63 -37.18
N SER A 121 -21.51 2.76 -37.56
CA SER A 121 -20.25 2.55 -36.85
C SER A 121 -19.19 3.60 -37.15
N ASP A 122 -19.38 4.36 -38.22
CA ASP A 122 -18.40 5.32 -38.71
C ASP A 122 -18.11 6.41 -37.67
N GLY A 123 -16.81 6.68 -37.48
CA GLY A 123 -16.30 7.63 -36.49
C GLY A 123 -16.65 7.31 -35.02
N LEU A 124 -17.19 6.13 -34.67
CA LEU A 124 -17.43 5.77 -33.26
C LEU A 124 -16.12 5.60 -32.48
N SER A 125 -15.12 4.95 -33.09
CA SER A 125 -13.78 4.78 -32.50
C SER A 125 -13.14 6.13 -32.19
N ASP A 126 -13.21 7.06 -33.14
CA ASP A 126 -12.56 8.36 -33.05
C ASP A 126 -13.25 9.25 -32.01
N ARG A 127 -14.59 9.20 -31.95
CA ARG A 127 -15.38 9.84 -30.90
C ARG A 127 -15.03 9.31 -29.51
N ARG A 128 -14.95 7.98 -29.35
CA ARG A 128 -14.54 7.36 -28.07
C ARG A 128 -13.12 7.74 -27.68
N ALA A 129 -12.17 7.69 -28.62
CA ALA A 129 -10.78 8.07 -28.37
C ALA A 129 -10.67 9.56 -27.98
N LYS A 130 -11.45 10.44 -28.61
CA LYS A 130 -11.50 11.85 -28.24
C LYS A 130 -12.06 12.06 -26.83
N GLN A 131 -13.17 11.39 -26.48
CA GLN A 131 -13.75 11.44 -25.14
C GLN A 131 -12.78 10.92 -24.08
N GLN A 132 -12.09 9.81 -24.35
CA GLN A 132 -11.09 9.27 -23.43
C GLN A 132 -9.95 10.27 -23.19
N LYS A 133 -9.38 10.87 -24.25
CA LYS A 133 -8.32 11.88 -24.13
C LYS A 133 -8.77 13.11 -23.33
N GLU A 134 -10.03 13.52 -23.48
CA GLU A 134 -10.61 14.62 -22.71
C GLU A 134 -10.71 14.28 -21.22
N VAL A 135 -11.19 13.07 -20.89
CA VAL A 135 -11.24 12.57 -19.51
C VAL A 135 -9.83 12.46 -18.92
N GLU A 136 -8.87 11.87 -19.63
CA GLU A 136 -7.47 11.76 -19.18
C GLU A 136 -6.85 13.13 -18.91
N LYS A 137 -7.09 14.12 -19.79
CA LYS A 137 -6.64 15.51 -19.59
C LYS A 137 -7.28 16.12 -18.35
N SER A 138 -8.58 15.88 -18.13
CA SER A 138 -9.29 16.39 -16.94
C SER A 138 -8.75 15.78 -15.65
N ILE A 139 -8.47 14.47 -15.64
CA ILE A 139 -7.87 13.75 -14.51
C ILE A 139 -6.48 14.32 -14.22
N SER A 140 -5.65 14.49 -15.24
CA SER A 140 -4.31 15.07 -15.09
C SER A 140 -4.36 16.49 -14.49
N MET A 141 -5.29 17.32 -14.96
CA MET A 141 -5.47 18.68 -14.45
C MET A 141 -5.99 18.70 -13.00
N ILE A 142 -6.94 17.83 -12.66
CA ILE A 142 -7.46 17.71 -11.28
C ILE A 142 -6.36 17.22 -10.34
N ASN A 143 -5.62 16.18 -10.73
CA ASN A 143 -4.51 15.66 -9.94
C ASN A 143 -3.45 16.73 -9.69
N TYR A 144 -3.04 17.47 -10.72
CA TYR A 144 -2.10 18.58 -10.57
C TYR A 144 -2.59 19.63 -9.57
N ARG A 145 -3.87 20.06 -9.69
CA ARG A 145 -4.47 21.03 -8.76
C ARG A 145 -4.56 20.50 -7.34
N TRP A 146 -4.91 19.22 -7.18
CA TRP A 146 -5.03 18.57 -5.88
C TRP A 146 -3.67 18.45 -5.20
N THR A 147 -2.64 17.99 -5.92
CA THR A 147 -1.25 17.93 -5.43
C THR A 147 -0.77 19.31 -5.01
N ARG A 148 -0.95 20.33 -5.87
CA ARG A 148 -0.55 21.70 -5.54
C ARG A 148 -1.26 22.24 -4.29
N SER A 149 -2.58 22.00 -4.18
CA SER A 149 -3.33 22.41 -2.99
C SER A 149 -2.85 21.69 -1.72
N ALA A 150 -2.45 20.41 -1.83
CA ALA A 150 -1.91 19.66 -0.70
C ALA A 150 -0.52 20.17 -0.29
N GLU A 151 0.34 20.51 -1.25
CA GLU A 151 1.65 21.12 -1.00
C GLU A 151 1.52 22.51 -0.34
N ASP A 152 0.64 23.36 -0.85
CA ASP A 152 0.40 24.70 -0.29
C ASP A 152 -0.19 24.60 1.13
N MET A 153 -1.05 23.62 1.40
CA MET A 153 -1.54 23.32 2.74
C MET A 153 -0.41 22.87 3.68
N ALA A 154 0.44 21.94 3.25
CA ALA A 154 1.58 21.49 4.04
C ALA A 154 2.53 22.65 4.40
N ARG A 155 2.85 23.52 3.43
CA ARG A 155 3.65 24.73 3.66
C ARG A 155 3.01 25.66 4.69
N THR A 156 1.70 25.89 4.58
CA THR A 156 0.97 26.73 5.53
C THR A 156 1.02 26.15 6.94
N ARG A 157 0.85 24.83 7.09
CA ARG A 157 0.94 24.16 8.39
C ARG A 157 2.34 24.26 9.01
N SER A 158 3.37 24.01 8.20
CA SER A 158 4.77 24.16 8.62
C SER A 158 5.05 25.58 9.09
N PHE A 159 4.62 26.58 8.33
CA PHE A 159 4.73 27.99 8.68
C PHE A 159 4.05 28.29 10.02
N LEU A 160 2.78 27.90 10.20
CA LEU A 160 2.04 28.12 11.45
C LEU A 160 2.70 27.45 12.66
N CYS A 161 3.26 26.25 12.49
CA CYS A 161 3.97 25.55 13.55
C CYS A 161 5.26 26.28 13.96
N MET A 162 6.03 26.73 12.96
CA MET A 162 7.27 27.48 13.19
C MET A 162 6.98 28.82 13.85
N GLU A 163 6.05 29.61 13.32
CA GLU A 163 5.66 30.90 13.89
C GLU A 163 5.12 30.75 15.31
N ALA A 164 4.28 29.75 15.57
CA ALA A 164 3.84 29.47 16.93
C ALA A 164 5.01 29.13 17.85
N ALA A 165 5.96 28.31 17.41
CA ALA A 165 7.14 28.00 18.22
C ALA A 165 8.00 29.23 18.51
N THR A 166 8.21 30.09 17.52
CA THR A 166 8.94 31.35 17.69
C THR A 166 8.22 32.31 18.65
N LEU A 167 6.90 32.47 18.51
CA LEU A 167 6.09 33.33 19.39
C LEU A 167 6.04 32.83 20.84
N TYR A 168 6.04 31.50 21.03
CA TYR A 168 6.14 30.90 22.36
C TYR A 168 7.58 30.94 22.92
N GLY A 169 8.55 31.48 22.18
CA GLY A 169 9.94 31.60 22.60
C GLY A 169 10.65 30.25 22.71
N LEU A 170 10.38 29.32 21.77
CA LEU A 170 11.13 28.07 21.66
C LEU A 170 12.52 28.35 21.08
N GLU A 171 13.54 28.27 21.91
CA GLU A 171 14.90 28.62 21.54
C GLU A 171 15.89 27.52 21.90
N ARG A 172 16.99 27.47 21.15
CA ARG A 172 18.15 26.61 21.42
C ARG A 172 19.33 27.48 21.82
N VAL A 173 19.76 27.34 23.06
CA VAL A 173 20.85 28.12 23.67
C VAL A 173 22.09 27.24 23.78
N GLU A 174 23.25 27.75 23.39
CA GLU A 174 24.52 27.02 23.54
C GLU A 174 24.98 27.08 25.00
N ASN A 175 25.23 25.92 25.61
CA ASN A 175 25.51 25.81 27.04
C ASN A 175 26.99 25.48 27.29
N GLY A 176 27.82 26.52 27.33
CA GLY A 176 29.20 26.53 27.87
C GLY A 176 30.26 25.70 27.14
N SER A 177 29.86 24.63 26.44
CA SER A 177 30.71 23.74 25.66
C SER A 177 30.16 23.62 24.23
N PRO A 178 31.04 23.69 23.20
CA PRO A 178 30.59 23.64 21.82
C PRO A 178 29.84 22.34 21.54
N GLY A 179 28.63 22.47 20.98
CA GLY A 179 27.77 21.33 20.64
C GLY A 179 26.86 20.81 21.76
N ARG A 180 26.94 21.35 22.98
CA ARG A 180 25.95 21.09 24.04
C ARG A 180 24.90 22.20 24.04
N TYR A 181 23.66 21.82 23.74
CA TYR A 181 22.57 22.76 23.65
C TYR A 181 21.56 22.57 24.77
N GLU A 182 21.06 23.68 25.27
CA GLU A 182 19.90 23.76 26.14
C GLU A 182 18.70 24.29 25.34
N TYR A 183 17.50 23.87 25.72
CA TYR A 183 16.28 24.28 25.05
C TYR A 183 15.39 25.03 26.03
N GLN A 184 14.84 26.16 25.61
CA GLN A 184 14.00 27.01 26.44
C GLN A 184 12.69 27.31 25.72
N LEU A 185 11.63 27.54 26.50
CA LEU A 185 10.29 27.88 26.02
C LEU A 185 9.75 29.04 26.85
N GLY A 186 9.70 30.23 26.24
CA GLY A 186 9.28 31.46 26.90
C GLY A 186 10.25 31.90 28.01
N GLY A 187 11.55 31.67 27.80
CA GLY A 187 12.61 31.94 28.79
C GLY A 187 12.68 30.94 29.95
N ILE A 188 11.84 29.90 29.95
CA ILE A 188 11.87 28.82 30.93
C ILE A 188 12.54 27.60 30.29
N PRO A 189 13.60 27.04 30.88
CA PRO A 189 14.22 25.86 30.28
C PRO A 189 13.28 24.64 30.26
N ILE A 190 13.38 23.88 29.16
CA ILE A 190 12.58 22.68 28.93
C ILE A 190 13.19 21.55 29.75
N ILE A 191 12.35 20.93 30.57
CA ILE A 191 12.82 19.89 31.47
C ILE A 191 13.31 18.63 30.75
N GLU A 192 14.50 18.18 31.12
CA GLU A 192 15.05 16.90 30.71
C GLU A 192 14.63 15.82 31.72
N LEU A 193 13.95 14.77 31.24
CA LEU A 193 13.35 13.78 32.13
C LEU A 193 14.39 13.03 32.98
N ILE A 194 15.57 12.75 32.43
CA ILE A 194 16.61 11.98 33.11
C ILE A 194 17.20 12.77 34.29
N GLY A 195 17.39 14.08 34.12
CA GLY A 195 17.96 14.96 35.16
C GLY A 195 16.95 15.58 36.12
N MET A 196 15.68 15.16 36.10
CA MET A 196 14.59 15.82 36.84
C MET A 196 14.69 15.68 38.37
N ASN A 197 15.44 14.69 38.89
CA ASN A 197 15.63 14.43 40.32
C ASN A 197 17.05 14.75 40.82
N CYS A 198 17.87 15.44 40.01
CA CYS A 198 19.25 15.75 40.37
C CYS A 198 19.32 16.96 41.31
N GLU A 199 19.51 16.69 42.62
CA GLU A 199 19.69 17.73 43.66
C GLU A 199 21.12 18.31 43.69
N ASN A 200 22.09 17.69 43.01
CA ASN A 200 23.51 18.07 43.06
C ASN A 200 23.93 18.99 41.90
N PRO A 201 24.20 20.30 42.14
CA PRO A 201 24.64 21.26 41.11
C PRO A 201 26.06 21.03 40.57
N GLY A 202 26.78 20.02 41.07
CA GLY A 202 28.14 19.65 40.66
C GLY A 202 28.25 18.41 39.77
N SER A 203 27.15 17.68 39.50
CA SER A 203 27.20 16.51 38.61
C SER A 203 27.38 16.97 37.16
N SER A 204 28.45 16.52 36.52
CA SER A 204 28.88 16.90 35.16
C SER A 204 27.84 16.61 34.05
N ILE A 205 26.77 15.89 34.39
CA ILE A 205 25.78 15.36 33.45
C ILE A 205 24.58 16.31 33.25
N GLY A 206 24.32 17.25 34.17
CA GLY A 206 23.23 18.24 34.04
C GLY A 206 23.71 19.66 33.68
N SER A 207 22.94 20.42 32.90
CA SER A 207 23.17 21.86 32.79
C SER A 207 22.80 22.55 34.11
N LYS A 208 23.49 23.64 34.48
CA LYS A 208 23.16 24.42 35.70
C LYS A 208 21.68 24.84 35.72
N ALA A 209 21.09 25.15 34.58
CA ALA A 209 19.68 25.53 34.47
C ALA A 209 18.73 24.34 34.68
N ASN A 210 19.07 23.13 34.20
CA ASN A 210 18.28 21.93 34.47
C ASN A 210 18.28 21.58 35.97
N THR A 211 19.38 21.80 36.68
CA THR A 211 19.42 21.63 38.15
C THR A 211 18.53 22.66 38.88
N LEU A 212 18.52 23.92 38.44
CA LEU A 212 17.67 24.96 39.02
C LEU A 212 16.17 24.72 38.78
N ILE A 213 15.81 24.07 37.68
CA ILE A 213 14.43 23.63 37.46
C ILE A 213 14.11 22.41 38.31
N ALA A 214 15.00 21.42 38.34
CA ALA A 214 14.81 20.18 39.10
C ALA A 214 14.57 20.43 40.60
N SER A 215 15.10 21.53 41.14
CA SER A 215 14.92 21.94 42.53
C SER A 215 13.60 22.66 42.83
N SER A 216 12.84 23.10 41.82
CA SER A 216 11.57 23.83 41.99
C SER A 216 10.38 23.10 41.34
N PRO A 217 9.43 22.56 42.12
CA PRO A 217 8.23 21.89 41.61
C PRO A 217 7.36 22.80 40.71
N GLU A 218 7.37 24.10 40.99
CA GLU A 218 6.66 25.12 40.20
C GLU A 218 7.26 25.28 38.81
N MET A 219 8.59 25.28 38.70
CA MET A 219 9.29 25.37 37.42
C MET A 219 9.07 24.12 36.57
N ILE A 220 9.09 22.92 37.19
CA ILE A 220 8.77 21.65 36.52
C ILE A 220 7.36 21.71 35.94
N SER A 221 6.37 22.08 36.77
CA SER A 221 4.97 22.16 36.38
C SER A 221 4.73 23.20 35.28
N THR A 222 5.42 24.33 35.33
CA THR A 222 5.31 25.39 34.32
C THR A 222 5.91 24.96 32.99
N SER A 223 7.11 24.36 33.02
CA SER A 223 7.79 23.81 31.84
C SER A 223 6.90 22.78 31.12
N LEU A 224 6.34 21.83 31.87
CA LEU A 224 5.40 20.82 31.33
C LEU A 224 4.12 21.46 30.75
N GLY A 225 3.58 22.49 31.42
CA GLY A 225 2.43 23.25 30.93
C GLY A 225 2.69 23.92 29.59
N HIS A 226 3.84 24.59 29.44
CA HIS A 226 4.22 25.22 28.18
C HIS A 226 4.40 24.18 27.06
N ILE A 227 5.07 23.05 27.36
CA ILE A 227 5.24 21.94 26.41
C ILE A 227 3.88 21.41 25.93
N CYS A 228 2.93 21.19 26.85
CA CYS A 228 1.60 20.73 26.50
C CYS A 228 0.90 21.70 25.55
N HIS A 229 0.99 22.99 25.83
CA HIS A 229 0.32 24.02 25.05
C HIS A 229 0.87 24.08 23.62
N ILE A 230 2.19 24.20 23.45
CA ILE A 230 2.80 24.28 22.11
C ILE A 230 2.59 22.98 21.32
N LEU A 231 2.69 21.81 21.97
CA LEU A 231 2.48 20.52 21.32
C LEU A 231 1.04 20.35 20.84
N MET A 232 0.06 20.75 21.65
CA MET A 232 -1.36 20.72 21.25
C MET A 232 -1.66 21.68 20.11
N LEU A 233 -1.09 22.89 20.14
CA LEU A 233 -1.24 23.86 19.07
C LEU A 233 -0.61 23.37 17.75
N ALA A 234 0.62 22.82 17.81
CA ALA A 234 1.28 22.22 16.67
C ALA A 234 0.47 21.03 16.13
N SER A 235 -0.04 20.16 17.00
CA SER A 235 -0.87 19.03 16.60
C SER A 235 -2.15 19.48 15.90
N HIS A 236 -2.75 20.57 16.36
CA HIS A 236 -3.91 21.19 15.72
C HIS A 236 -3.58 21.71 14.32
N TYR A 237 -2.49 22.47 14.14
CA TYR A 237 -2.08 22.97 12.82
C TYR A 237 -1.71 21.85 11.86
N LEU A 238 -0.96 20.85 12.30
CA LEU A 238 -0.64 19.66 11.51
C LEU A 238 -1.89 18.78 11.26
N ALA A 239 -2.98 19.02 11.98
CA ALA A 239 -4.17 18.18 12.04
C ALA A 239 -3.80 16.70 12.28
N ILE A 240 -2.90 16.48 13.23
CA ILE A 240 -2.51 15.16 13.72
C ILE A 240 -3.13 14.91 15.10
N ARG A 241 -3.31 13.63 15.43
CA ARG A 241 -3.96 13.18 16.65
C ARG A 241 -2.94 12.45 17.49
N LEU A 242 -2.51 13.05 18.59
CA LEU A 242 -1.53 12.45 19.49
C LEU A 242 -2.02 11.11 20.07
N PRO A 243 -1.16 10.11 20.27
CA PRO A 243 -1.53 8.81 20.83
C PRO A 243 -2.14 8.90 22.23
N ALA A 244 -1.52 9.71 23.10
CA ALA A 244 -2.01 10.01 24.43
C ALA A 244 -2.74 11.37 24.42
N ALA A 245 -4.04 11.38 24.74
CA ALA A 245 -4.83 12.60 24.71
C ALA A 245 -4.41 13.55 25.83
N ILE A 246 -4.12 14.81 25.49
CA ILE A 246 -3.77 15.87 26.46
C ILE A 246 -5.01 16.73 26.69
N THR A 247 -5.29 17.00 27.96
CA THR A 247 -6.27 18.00 28.38
C THR A 247 -5.51 19.23 28.85
N LEU A 248 -5.71 20.35 28.14
CA LEU A 248 -5.20 21.66 28.53
C LEU A 248 -6.02 22.23 29.71
N PRO A 249 -5.47 23.20 30.47
CA PRO A 249 -6.23 23.91 31.50
C PRO A 249 -7.57 24.43 30.98
N HIS A 250 -8.64 24.19 31.74
CA HIS A 250 -9.99 24.68 31.48
C HIS A 250 -10.69 25.09 32.79
N ARG A 251 -11.92 25.62 32.67
CA ARG A 251 -12.68 26.17 33.81
C ARG A 251 -12.79 25.22 35.01
N ASP A 252 -12.98 23.94 34.77
CA ASP A 252 -13.22 22.95 35.82
C ASP A 252 -11.94 22.27 36.30
N TYR A 253 -10.81 22.50 35.61
CA TYR A 253 -9.50 21.96 35.99
C TYR A 253 -8.34 22.82 35.46
N PRO A 254 -7.58 23.52 36.33
CA PRO A 254 -6.61 24.54 35.92
C PRO A 254 -5.21 24.00 35.55
N ARG A 255 -4.99 22.68 35.62
CA ARG A 255 -3.68 22.06 35.35
C ARG A 255 -3.73 21.15 34.12
N PRO A 256 -2.64 20.98 33.37
CA PRO A 256 -2.61 20.02 32.26
C PRO A 256 -2.65 18.58 32.77
N THR A 257 -3.31 17.70 32.01
CA THR A 257 -3.30 16.25 32.26
C THR A 257 -3.20 15.47 30.96
N ILE A 258 -2.85 14.19 31.05
CA ILE A 258 -2.70 13.30 29.90
C ILE A 258 -3.29 11.92 30.17
N PHE A 259 -4.05 11.39 29.22
CA PHE A 259 -4.59 10.03 29.31
C PHE A 259 -3.55 9.00 28.85
N ASN A 260 -3.59 7.80 29.44
CA ASN A 260 -2.85 6.69 28.88
C ASN A 260 -3.38 6.32 27.47
N LEU A 261 -2.59 5.58 26.70
CA LEU A 261 -2.93 5.20 25.32
C LEU A 261 -4.31 4.52 25.23
N ALA A 262 -4.61 3.61 26.16
CA ALA A 262 -5.83 2.83 26.13
C ALA A 262 -7.09 3.68 26.37
N SER A 263 -7.01 4.68 27.26
CA SER A 263 -8.13 5.54 27.67
C SER A 263 -8.26 6.79 26.81
N SER A 264 -7.25 7.10 26.01
CA SER A 264 -7.22 8.29 25.16
C SER A 264 -8.39 8.27 24.19
N TYR A 265 -9.16 9.37 24.20
CA TYR A 265 -10.32 9.59 23.35
C TYR A 265 -11.46 8.58 23.45
N ARG A 266 -11.54 7.83 24.55
CA ARG A 266 -12.75 7.07 24.88
C ARG A 266 -13.87 8.04 25.23
N LYS A 267 -15.11 7.65 24.90
CA LYS A 267 -16.31 8.38 25.33
C LYS A 267 -16.59 8.01 26.78
N GLY A 268 -16.49 8.97 27.69
CA GLY A 268 -16.75 8.82 29.13
C GLY A 268 -16.27 10.04 29.89
N ASP A 269 -16.94 10.39 30.98
CA ASP A 269 -16.59 11.55 31.78
C ASP A 269 -15.30 11.25 32.58
N PRO A 270 -14.22 12.01 32.36
CA PRO A 270 -12.97 11.77 33.05
C PRO A 270 -13.03 12.24 34.50
N VAL A 271 -12.49 11.44 35.42
CA VAL A 271 -12.34 11.84 36.83
C VAL A 271 -10.97 12.47 37.02
N PHE A 272 -10.93 13.80 37.09
CA PHE A 272 -9.67 14.55 37.24
C PHE A 272 -9.05 14.37 38.64
N PRO A 273 -7.71 14.49 38.79
CA PRO A 273 -7.01 14.24 40.05
C PRO A 273 -7.58 15.00 41.27
N SER A 274 -7.97 16.27 41.11
CA SER A 274 -8.56 17.08 42.18
C SER A 274 -10.03 16.76 42.49
N GLN A 275 -10.74 16.06 41.60
CA GLN A 275 -12.15 15.67 41.78
C GLN A 275 -12.30 14.29 42.45
N ALA A 276 -11.23 13.49 42.51
CA ALA A 276 -11.25 12.15 43.10
C ALA A 276 -11.60 12.13 44.60
N GLY A 277 -11.49 13.27 45.31
CA GLY A 277 -11.90 13.42 46.72
C GLY A 277 -13.37 13.77 46.94
N ALA A 278 -14.12 14.14 45.90
CA ALA A 278 -15.49 14.67 46.02
C ALA A 278 -16.58 13.73 45.46
N ALA A 279 -16.21 12.54 44.97
CA ALA A 279 -17.20 11.57 44.49
C ALA A 279 -17.92 10.90 45.68
N THR A 280 -19.03 11.50 46.11
CA THR A 280 -20.10 10.76 46.80
C THR A 280 -20.53 9.57 45.94
N PRO A 281 -20.56 8.33 46.47
CA PRO A 281 -20.98 7.16 45.70
C PRO A 281 -22.51 7.14 45.65
N ASN A 282 -23.10 7.98 44.80
CA ASN A 282 -24.50 7.84 44.42
C ASN A 282 -24.56 7.33 42.98
N SER A 283 -24.30 6.04 42.82
CA SER A 283 -24.81 5.29 41.68
C SER A 283 -25.47 4.02 42.21
N THR A 284 -26.79 4.02 42.12
CA THR A 284 -27.69 2.91 42.32
C THR A 284 -27.18 1.64 41.66
N ALA A 285 -27.32 0.54 42.40
CA ALA A 285 -26.98 -0.82 42.03
C ALA A 285 -27.53 -1.23 40.65
N GLY A 286 -26.70 -1.98 39.91
CA GLY A 286 -27.15 -2.86 38.84
C GLY A 286 -26.50 -2.64 37.48
N ASP A 287 -25.17 -2.80 37.36
CA ASP A 287 -24.63 -3.46 36.17
C ASP A 287 -23.22 -4.01 36.41
N ALA A 288 -23.03 -5.29 36.08
CA ALA A 288 -21.79 -6.04 36.29
C ALA A 288 -20.80 -5.83 35.14
N ASP A 289 -20.67 -4.59 34.66
CA ASP A 289 -19.62 -4.19 33.72
C ASP A 289 -18.89 -2.99 34.32
N SER A 290 -17.76 -3.29 34.98
CA SER A 290 -16.89 -2.29 35.60
C SER A 290 -16.36 -1.35 34.53
N GLN A 291 -17.10 -0.27 34.25
CA GLN A 291 -16.67 0.83 33.40
C GLN A 291 -15.32 1.32 33.93
N HIS A 292 -14.27 1.04 33.18
CA HIS A 292 -12.90 1.37 33.53
C HIS A 292 -12.77 2.91 33.51
N VAL A 293 -13.01 3.56 34.65
CA VAL A 293 -12.94 5.01 34.78
C VAL A 293 -11.57 5.48 34.28
N SER A 294 -11.57 6.32 33.25
CA SER A 294 -10.38 6.86 32.63
C SER A 294 -9.77 7.91 33.56
N ARG A 295 -8.78 7.51 34.37
CA ARG A 295 -8.05 8.44 35.24
C ARG A 295 -6.91 9.12 34.46
N PRO A 296 -6.98 10.43 34.20
CA PRO A 296 -5.89 11.14 33.56
C PRO A 296 -4.69 11.30 34.51
N ARG A 297 -3.48 11.32 33.95
CA ARG A 297 -2.22 11.50 34.66
C ARG A 297 -1.90 12.98 34.81
N PRO A 298 -1.49 13.45 36.00
CA PRO A 298 -1.12 14.84 36.19
C PRO A 298 0.20 15.15 35.46
N LEU A 299 0.28 16.33 34.85
CA LEU A 299 1.51 16.89 34.28
C LEU A 299 2.01 18.07 35.11
N PHE A 300 1.90 17.94 36.43
CA PHE A 300 2.35 18.91 37.42
C PHE A 300 2.71 18.17 38.72
N ILE A 301 3.51 18.83 39.55
CA ILE A 301 3.87 18.40 40.90
C ILE A 301 3.87 19.61 41.83
N ASP A 302 3.42 19.39 43.07
CA ASP A 302 3.38 20.45 44.09
C ASP A 302 4.54 20.33 45.09
N LYS A 303 5.32 19.24 45.01
CA LYS A 303 6.46 18.94 45.89
C LYS A 303 7.63 18.35 45.11
N PRO A 304 8.87 18.46 45.61
CA PRO A 304 10.03 17.81 45.01
C PRO A 304 9.83 16.31 44.85
N LEU A 305 10.38 15.71 43.79
CA LEU A 305 10.21 14.28 43.49
C LEU A 305 10.71 13.36 44.59
N SER A 306 11.82 13.75 45.25
CA SER A 306 12.42 13.03 46.38
C SER A 306 11.51 12.97 47.60
N GLN A 307 10.65 13.97 47.79
CA GLN A 307 9.62 13.99 48.84
C GLN A 307 8.36 13.24 48.39
N LEU A 308 7.91 13.51 47.16
CA LEU A 308 6.67 12.94 46.62
C LEU A 308 6.69 11.41 46.58
N ILE A 309 7.84 10.80 46.25
CA ILE A 309 7.97 9.34 46.24
C ILE A 309 7.81 8.69 47.62
N LYS A 310 8.17 9.41 48.69
CA LYS A 310 8.07 8.92 50.08
C LYS A 310 6.67 9.11 50.64
N GLU A 311 6.06 10.25 50.34
CA GLU A 311 4.74 10.62 50.87
C GLU A 311 3.57 9.98 50.09
N ASP A 312 3.62 10.03 48.77
CA ASP A 312 2.57 9.48 47.89
C ASP A 312 3.18 8.78 46.66
N PRO A 313 3.58 7.50 46.82
CA PRO A 313 4.14 6.69 45.74
C PRO A 313 3.20 6.52 44.54
N ALA A 314 1.88 6.62 44.75
CA ALA A 314 0.89 6.45 43.69
C ALA A 314 0.85 7.69 42.80
N THR A 315 0.78 8.89 43.39
CA THR A 315 0.84 10.16 42.66
C THR A 315 2.18 10.33 41.95
N TYR A 316 3.30 9.96 42.61
CA TYR A 316 4.61 9.90 41.97
C TYR A 316 4.58 9.01 40.71
N SER A 317 4.06 7.78 40.81
CA SER A 317 4.02 6.85 39.69
C SER A 317 3.14 7.35 38.54
N TYR A 318 1.99 7.98 38.85
CA TYR A 318 1.15 8.60 37.83
C TYR A 318 1.79 9.81 37.15
N PHE A 319 2.53 10.63 37.88
CA PHE A 319 3.28 11.74 37.29
C PHE A 319 4.36 11.23 36.33
N ILE A 320 5.15 10.23 36.74
CA ILE A 320 6.19 9.61 35.89
C ILE A 320 5.56 9.00 34.61
N GLU A 321 4.42 8.33 34.73
CA GLU A 321 3.67 7.85 33.56
C GLU A 321 3.20 9.02 32.67
N GLY A 322 2.72 10.11 33.28
CA GLY A 322 2.30 11.31 32.55
C GLY A 322 3.42 11.93 31.71
N VAL A 323 4.57 12.23 32.33
CA VAL A 323 5.69 12.88 31.62
C VAL A 323 6.32 11.99 30.55
N THR A 324 6.32 10.67 30.76
CA THR A 324 6.78 9.73 29.73
C THR A 324 5.82 9.63 28.55
N LEU A 325 4.50 9.69 28.78
CA LEU A 325 3.51 9.79 27.72
C LEU A 325 3.63 11.11 26.94
N LEU A 326 4.00 12.21 27.60
CA LEU A 326 4.26 13.48 26.94
C LEU A 326 5.48 13.41 26.01
N ALA A 327 6.60 12.84 26.48
CA ALA A 327 7.77 12.59 25.64
C ALA A 327 7.45 11.63 24.47
N TYR A 328 6.64 10.61 24.73
CA TYR A 328 6.15 9.69 23.70
C TYR A 328 5.32 10.40 22.63
N ASN A 329 4.41 11.30 23.02
CA ASN A 329 3.62 12.10 22.09
C ASN A 329 4.49 13.00 21.20
N ILE A 330 5.53 13.63 21.76
CA ILE A 330 6.48 14.45 20.99
C ILE A 330 7.22 13.56 19.98
N ALA A 331 7.76 12.43 20.43
CA ALA A 331 8.47 11.50 19.55
C ALA A 331 7.57 10.94 18.45
N TRP A 332 6.30 10.67 18.76
CA TRP A 332 5.28 10.30 17.78
C TRP A 332 5.05 11.42 16.77
N ALA A 333 4.86 12.67 17.23
CA ALA A 333 4.67 13.82 16.35
C ALA A 333 5.86 13.97 15.39
N CYS A 334 7.10 13.91 15.89
CA CYS A 334 8.31 13.87 15.07
C CYS A 334 8.25 12.78 14.00
N SER A 335 7.91 11.55 14.41
CA SER A 335 7.86 10.40 13.51
C SER A 335 6.82 10.58 12.39
N THR A 336 5.63 11.10 12.71
CA THR A 336 4.59 11.38 11.69
C THR A 336 5.00 12.42 10.66
N GLN A 337 5.94 13.29 11.01
CA GLN A 337 6.42 14.38 10.16
C GLN A 337 7.78 14.08 9.53
N GLY A 338 8.30 12.85 9.67
CA GLY A 338 9.59 12.46 9.10
C GLY A 338 10.80 13.12 9.78
N VAL A 339 10.64 13.56 11.03
CA VAL A 339 11.72 14.16 11.82
C VAL A 339 12.37 13.06 12.68
N PRO A 340 13.68 12.82 12.55
CA PRO A 340 14.36 11.76 13.29
C PRO A 340 14.49 12.10 14.78
N VAL A 341 14.16 11.13 15.64
CA VAL A 341 14.32 11.20 17.11
C VAL A 341 15.54 10.36 17.51
N GLY A 342 16.72 10.78 17.05
CA GLY A 342 17.99 10.10 17.31
C GLY A 342 18.01 8.60 16.92
N GLU A 343 18.62 7.77 17.76
CA GLU A 343 18.68 6.32 17.51
C GLU A 343 17.31 5.67 17.70
N LYS A 344 16.94 4.76 16.78
CA LYS A 344 15.61 4.14 16.75
C LYS A 344 15.32 3.37 18.05
N GLY A 345 14.37 3.87 18.83
CA GLY A 345 13.94 3.25 20.08
C GLY A 345 14.82 3.58 21.29
N SER A 346 15.78 4.51 21.15
CA SER A 346 16.60 5.00 22.25
C SER A 346 15.74 5.76 23.27
N PHE A 347 15.81 5.32 24.52
CA PHE A 347 15.10 5.96 25.63
C PHE A 347 15.56 7.40 25.85
N GLU A 348 16.86 7.63 25.77
CA GLU A 348 17.47 8.95 26.03
C GLU A 348 17.08 9.93 24.93
N ASP A 349 17.06 9.48 23.68
CA ASP A 349 16.63 10.31 22.56
C ASP A 349 15.15 10.72 22.64
N ILE A 350 14.28 9.81 23.10
CA ILE A 350 12.85 10.10 23.31
C ILE A 350 12.65 11.08 24.46
N CYS A 351 13.40 10.92 25.55
CA CYS A 351 13.30 11.77 26.75
C CYS A 351 13.82 13.20 26.53
N ASN A 352 14.59 13.45 25.47
CA ASN A 352 15.07 14.77 25.06
C ASN A 352 13.97 15.62 24.41
N MET A 353 12.92 15.94 25.17
CA MET A 353 11.73 16.65 24.70
C MET A 353 12.05 17.99 24.02
N GLY A 354 12.95 18.78 24.60
CA GLY A 354 13.34 20.09 24.05
C GLY A 354 13.98 19.98 22.67
N ARG A 355 14.95 19.07 22.50
CA ARG A 355 15.59 18.80 21.21
C ARG A 355 14.57 18.33 20.18
N ASN A 356 13.68 17.42 20.57
CA ASN A 356 12.70 16.85 19.66
C ASN A 356 11.65 17.89 19.22
N LEU A 357 11.17 18.72 20.13
CA LEU A 357 10.28 19.85 19.82
C LEU A 357 10.95 20.88 18.91
N TYR A 358 12.20 21.25 19.22
CA TYR A 358 12.96 22.21 18.40
C TYR A 358 13.18 21.68 16.98
N ASN A 359 13.56 20.40 16.85
CA ASN A 359 13.72 19.76 15.54
C ASN A 359 12.39 19.62 14.79
N LEU A 360 11.29 19.37 15.49
CA LEU A 360 9.97 19.28 14.87
C LEU A 360 9.50 20.63 14.34
N LEU A 361 9.61 21.70 15.12
CA LEU A 361 8.92 22.96 14.85
C LEU A 361 9.80 24.00 14.17
N ILE A 362 11.09 24.05 14.51
CA ILE A 362 12.04 25.06 14.02
C ILE A 362 13.00 24.46 13.00
N ASN A 363 13.73 23.40 13.36
CA ASN A 363 14.77 22.81 12.52
C ASN A 363 14.21 21.74 11.58
N GLN A 364 13.40 22.17 10.61
CA GLN A 364 12.63 21.33 9.68
C GLN A 364 13.48 20.66 8.57
N GLN A 365 14.79 20.54 8.75
CA GLN A 365 15.66 19.94 7.75
C GLN A 365 15.68 18.41 7.87
N SER A 366 14.78 17.72 7.17
CA SER A 366 14.98 16.32 6.82
C SER A 366 14.80 16.08 5.32
N THR A 367 15.89 15.70 4.66
CA THR A 367 15.83 15.02 3.36
C THR A 367 15.20 13.64 3.63
N GLY A 368 14.06 13.35 3.00
CA GLY A 368 13.46 12.03 3.04
C GLY A 368 14.41 10.97 2.48
N THR A 369 14.09 9.70 2.72
CA THR A 369 14.88 8.54 2.24
C THR A 369 15.14 8.53 0.73
N ASP A 370 14.36 9.30 -0.02
CA ASP A 370 14.43 9.43 -1.48
C ASP A 370 15.12 10.72 -1.95
N GLY A 371 15.76 11.48 -1.05
CA GLY A 371 16.38 12.78 -1.36
C GLY A 371 15.39 13.91 -1.64
N LYS A 372 14.07 13.66 -1.51
CA LYS A 372 13.03 14.69 -1.57
C LYS A 372 12.89 15.36 -0.20
N PRO A 373 12.71 16.69 -0.12
CA PRO A 373 12.45 17.36 1.15
C PRO A 373 11.15 16.82 1.75
N THR A 374 11.22 16.25 2.96
CA THR A 374 10.01 15.87 3.69
C THR A 374 9.50 17.13 4.34
N HIS A 375 8.45 17.73 3.79
CA HIS A 375 7.91 18.96 4.34
C HIS A 375 7.01 18.62 5.53
N LEU A 376 7.36 19.14 6.70
CA LEU A 376 6.46 19.21 7.85
C LEU A 376 5.05 19.62 7.39
N GLY A 377 4.01 18.92 7.85
CA GLY A 377 2.62 19.19 7.49
C GLY A 377 2.09 18.39 6.29
N GLN A 378 2.91 17.53 5.67
CA GLN A 378 2.47 16.64 4.59
C GLN A 378 1.43 15.62 5.07
N PHE A 379 1.80 14.81 6.07
CA PHE A 379 0.93 13.74 6.59
C PHE A 379 0.04 14.25 7.71
N SER A 380 -1.24 13.88 7.64
CA SER A 380 -2.27 14.41 8.54
C SER A 380 -3.43 13.44 8.69
N HIS A 381 -4.15 13.50 9.82
CA HIS A 381 -5.45 12.82 9.93
C HIS A 381 -6.60 13.67 9.37
N GLY A 382 -6.37 14.96 9.11
CA GLY A 382 -7.39 15.90 8.63
C GLY A 382 -7.44 16.09 7.11
N THR A 383 -6.69 15.32 6.32
CA THR A 383 -6.65 15.46 4.85
C THR A 383 -6.83 14.12 4.14
N ALA A 384 -7.36 14.15 2.92
CA ALA A 384 -7.53 12.96 2.09
C ALA A 384 -6.28 12.63 1.24
N TYR A 385 -5.49 13.64 0.85
CA TYR A 385 -4.36 13.46 -0.08
C TYR A 385 -3.22 12.63 0.54
N ASN A 386 -2.78 13.01 1.75
CA ASN A 386 -1.74 12.32 2.52
C ASN A 386 -2.29 11.92 3.89
N PHE A 387 -3.38 11.15 3.86
CA PHE A 387 -4.03 10.71 5.09
C PHE A 387 -3.12 9.74 5.86
N LEU A 388 -2.84 10.03 7.13
CA LEU A 388 -1.91 9.23 7.94
C LEU A 388 -2.40 7.77 8.13
N SER A 389 -3.70 7.50 8.00
CA SER A 389 -4.26 6.15 8.06
C SER A 389 -4.53 5.53 6.68
N ALA A 390 -4.09 6.18 5.59
CA ALA A 390 -4.04 5.54 4.27
C ALA A 390 -2.88 4.53 4.18
N ALA A 391 -2.76 3.82 3.05
CA ALA A 391 -1.72 2.82 2.84
C ALA A 391 -0.30 3.39 3.06
N GLU A 392 0.02 4.53 2.43
CA GLU A 392 1.32 5.19 2.57
C GLU A 392 1.60 5.65 4.02
N GLY A 393 0.60 6.23 4.68
CA GLY A 393 0.72 6.62 6.09
C GLY A 393 0.86 5.43 7.04
N THR A 394 0.26 4.29 6.70
CA THR A 394 0.40 3.04 7.47
C THR A 394 1.80 2.44 7.29
N GLU A 395 2.37 2.50 6.08
CA GLU A 395 3.77 2.12 5.85
C GLU A 395 4.74 3.04 6.60
N LEU A 396 4.47 4.35 6.61
CA LEU A 396 5.22 5.30 7.44
C LEU A 396 5.13 4.91 8.92
N ALA A 397 3.94 4.60 9.42
CA ALA A 397 3.71 4.23 10.81
C ALA A 397 4.38 2.92 11.23
N LYS A 398 4.50 1.93 10.32
CA LYS A 398 5.27 0.69 10.56
C LYS A 398 6.76 0.98 10.84
N ASN A 399 7.29 2.08 10.32
CA ASN A 399 8.67 2.49 10.56
C ASN A 399 8.86 3.19 11.92
N PHE A 400 7.79 3.49 12.65
CA PHE A 400 7.86 4.10 13.99
C PHE A 400 8.28 3.04 15.01
N LYS A 401 9.59 2.93 15.27
CA LYS A 401 10.13 2.03 16.31
C LYS A 401 10.05 2.65 17.71
N LEU A 402 8.86 3.07 18.14
CA LEU A 402 8.66 3.64 19.48
C LEU A 402 8.46 2.51 20.52
N PRO A 403 9.21 2.50 21.62
CA PRO A 403 9.03 1.53 22.70
C PRO A 403 7.67 1.68 23.38
N ASN A 404 7.19 0.63 24.05
CA ASN A 404 5.97 0.71 24.84
C ASN A 404 6.11 1.78 25.95
N PRO A 405 5.18 2.76 26.06
CA PRO A 405 5.25 3.82 27.07
C PRO A 405 5.39 3.32 28.50
N ILE A 406 4.78 2.18 28.85
CA ILE A 406 4.89 1.59 30.19
C ILE A 406 6.36 1.23 30.47
N LYS A 407 7.05 0.62 29.50
CA LYS A 407 8.47 0.28 29.62
C LYS A 407 9.35 1.54 29.71
N LEU A 408 8.95 2.62 29.04
CA LEU A 408 9.63 3.92 29.15
C LEU A 408 9.46 4.50 30.56
N ALA A 409 8.25 4.47 31.11
CA ALA A 409 7.96 4.90 32.49
C ALA A 409 8.77 4.11 33.52
N ASP A 410 8.81 2.78 33.42
CA ASP A 410 9.59 1.93 34.32
C ASP A 410 11.08 2.24 34.24
N LYS A 411 11.60 2.46 33.02
CA LYS A 411 13.00 2.82 32.80
C LYS A 411 13.33 4.20 33.36
N LEU A 412 12.44 5.18 33.21
CA LEU A 412 12.59 6.51 33.81
C LEU A 412 12.58 6.43 35.34
N LYS A 413 11.61 5.70 35.91
CA LYS A 413 11.51 5.48 37.36
C LYS A 413 12.80 4.86 37.91
N LYS A 414 13.35 3.85 37.23
CA LYS A 414 14.62 3.21 37.62
C LYS A 414 15.80 4.19 37.57
N LYS A 415 15.90 5.01 36.52
CA LYS A 415 16.97 6.01 36.36
C LYS A 415 16.93 7.08 37.46
N LEU A 416 15.76 7.65 37.71
CA LEU A 416 15.56 8.68 38.75
C LEU A 416 15.83 8.15 40.18
N LEU A 417 15.57 6.86 40.41
CA LEU A 417 15.90 6.18 41.67
C LEU A 417 17.40 5.87 41.80
N SER A 418 18.07 5.50 40.71
CA SER A 418 19.51 5.20 40.72
C SER A 418 20.39 6.45 40.82
N GLU A 419 19.88 7.61 40.41
CA GLU A 419 20.55 8.91 40.54
C GLU A 419 20.21 9.65 41.84
N ALA A 420 19.30 9.11 42.66
CA ALA A 420 19.05 9.65 44.00
C ALA A 420 20.34 9.47 44.83
N PRO A 421 20.90 10.53 45.43
CA PRO A 421 22.12 10.41 46.21
C PRO A 421 21.92 9.39 47.32
N THR A 422 22.73 8.33 47.34
CA THR A 422 23.00 7.64 48.60
C THR A 422 23.52 8.69 49.58
N PRO A 423 22.92 8.87 50.75
CA PRO A 423 23.44 9.80 51.74
C PRO A 423 24.85 9.34 52.14
N ASP A 424 25.88 10.10 51.75
CA ASP A 424 27.27 9.88 52.16
C ASP A 424 27.50 10.30 53.63
N TRP A 425 26.64 9.84 54.54
CA TRP A 425 26.96 9.85 55.96
C TRP A 425 27.72 8.56 56.27
N GLU A 426 29.01 8.56 55.97
CA GLU A 426 29.92 7.60 56.56
C GLU A 426 29.98 7.90 58.06
N VAL A 427 29.54 6.95 58.90
CA VAL A 427 29.66 7.07 60.36
C VAL A 427 31.15 7.09 60.67
N LEU A 428 31.68 8.27 60.99
CA LEU A 428 33.05 8.41 61.46
C LEU A 428 33.17 7.66 62.79
N ASP A 429 34.13 6.73 62.87
CA ASP A 429 34.48 6.09 64.14
C ASP A 429 34.90 7.16 65.17
N ASP A 430 34.50 6.96 66.43
CA ASP A 430 34.67 7.92 67.54
C ASP A 430 36.14 8.37 67.77
N ASP A 431 37.12 7.67 67.18
CA ASP A 431 38.54 8.00 67.27
C ASP A 431 38.97 9.20 66.39
N ALA A 432 38.15 9.64 65.43
CA ALA A 432 38.47 10.78 64.55
C ALA A 432 38.44 12.16 65.26
N TRP A 433 37.96 12.22 66.51
CA TRP A 433 37.88 13.45 67.32
C TRP A 433 38.88 13.49 68.48
N LYS A 434 39.79 12.52 68.60
CA LYS A 434 40.84 12.58 69.62
C LYS A 434 41.85 13.66 69.26
N VAL A 435 41.80 14.77 70.00
CA VAL A 435 42.83 15.81 70.01
C VAL A 435 44.13 15.17 70.51
N GLU A 436 45.14 15.08 69.65
CA GLU A 436 46.47 14.64 70.06
C GLU A 436 47.06 15.66 71.03
N GLU A 437 47.19 15.28 72.30
CA GLU A 437 48.01 15.99 73.27
C GLU A 437 49.48 15.84 72.87
N THR A 438 50.14 16.97 72.63
CA THR A 438 51.57 17.05 72.34
C THR A 438 52.38 16.89 73.62
N PRO A 439 53.44 16.06 73.63
CA PRO A 439 54.54 16.23 74.56
C PRO A 439 55.81 16.70 73.85
N VAL A 440 56.52 17.55 74.59
CA VAL A 440 57.68 18.39 74.26
C VAL A 440 59.02 17.61 74.38
N ASP A 441 59.95 17.87 73.44
CA ASP A 441 61.46 17.85 73.46
C ASP A 441 62.22 16.90 74.45
N LYS A 442 63.32 16.16 74.18
CA LYS A 442 64.55 16.23 73.30
C LYS A 442 65.52 15.07 73.76
N PRO A 443 66.80 14.89 73.30
CA PRO A 443 67.37 14.54 71.96
C PRO A 443 68.50 13.44 72.02
N SER A 444 69.30 13.28 70.93
CA SER A 444 70.59 12.54 70.73
C SER A 444 70.47 11.06 70.27
N GLU A 445 71.29 10.46 69.39
CA GLU A 445 72.44 10.83 68.55
C GLU A 445 72.68 9.71 67.48
N ASP A 446 73.20 10.11 66.31
CA ASP A 446 74.14 9.42 65.40
C ASP A 446 73.86 8.18 64.48
N LYS A 447 74.08 8.46 63.17
CA LYS A 447 74.84 7.74 62.10
C LYS A 447 74.26 6.50 61.40
N SER A 448 73.89 6.67 60.12
CA SER A 448 74.69 6.24 58.95
C SER A 448 73.91 6.37 57.61
N SER A 449 74.64 6.74 56.54
CA SER A 449 74.19 7.04 55.16
C SER A 449 74.32 5.80 54.24
N PRO A 450 74.09 5.84 52.91
CA PRO A 450 72.97 6.35 52.10
C PRO A 450 72.50 5.32 51.03
N ARG A 451 71.36 5.53 50.33
CA ARG A 451 71.20 5.16 48.89
C ARG A 451 69.91 5.68 48.22
N ARG A 452 70.14 6.54 47.21
CA ARG A 452 69.60 6.52 45.83
C ARG A 452 68.14 6.08 45.58
N GLY A 453 67.40 6.93 44.88
CA GLY A 453 66.43 6.47 43.86
C GLY A 453 65.19 7.35 43.70
N SER A 454 65.32 8.47 42.98
CA SER A 454 64.20 9.25 42.44
C SER A 454 63.69 8.64 41.11
N SER A 455 62.47 9.03 40.72
CA SER A 455 61.67 8.67 39.53
C SER A 455 60.80 7.41 39.72
N GLY A 456 59.53 7.37 39.32
CA GLY A 456 58.72 8.32 38.59
C GLY A 456 57.50 7.60 37.99
N TRP A 457 56.39 8.33 37.94
CA TRP A 457 55.30 8.21 36.98
C TRP A 457 54.20 7.15 37.15
N MET A 458 52.99 7.70 37.17
CA MET A 458 51.66 7.10 37.16
C MET A 458 51.45 6.14 35.98
N LYS A 459 50.67 5.08 36.22
CA LYS A 459 50.05 4.26 35.17
C LYS A 459 48.55 4.22 35.38
N VAL A 460 47.83 4.96 34.53
CA VAL A 460 46.38 4.89 34.35
C VAL A 460 46.01 3.49 33.85
N LYS A 461 44.96 2.89 34.42
CA LYS A 461 44.40 1.63 33.96
C LYS A 461 42.93 1.89 33.58
N ASN A 462 42.67 1.90 32.28
CA ASN A 462 41.31 1.77 31.76
C ASN A 462 40.77 0.39 32.13
N ARG A 463 39.51 0.36 32.58
CA ARG A 463 38.51 -0.51 31.96
C ARG A 463 37.13 0.10 32.08
#